data_AF-A0A7S4ANX5-F1
#
_entry.id   AF-A0A7S4ANX5-F1
#
_cell.length_a   1.000
_cell.length_b   1.000
_cell.length_c   1.000
_cell.angle_alpha   90.00
_cell.angle_beta   90.00
_cell.angle_gamma   90.00
#
_symmetry.space_group_name_H-M   'P 1'
#
loop_
_entity.id
_entity.type
_entity.pdbx_description
1 polymer ?
#
loop_
_entity_poly.entity_id
_entity_poly.type
_entity_poly.pdbx_seq_one_letter_code
_entity_poly.pdbx_strand_id
1 'polypeptide(L)'
;MEIIKSLAWTASWMFVTIGMLTMPLGVRSWSFPNTHSNTGSNTVSSRRQLLQQTTTAAVASAVAIATATTTPRAANAACLQGDTRPVCIGIYKVPQDDSFQRYFSTPEQLRDFAPDLLYVAPTPPPKSFENALEVLRGQRLAAETIQKSVAAGRLEEAGVGLLGLIPTVSISGRFVVDELETRVFRKQQKRSQSVDNDNNNDDNNDNDGYDENGYKSATTADELAVDMASNQMDYVNGYFGECDICIGQGLRGELGVSAVAQLTILSTLRDATGALDDFLVTASVLGAKM
;
A
#
# COMPACT_ATOMS: atom_id res chain seq x y z
N MET A 1 26.01 -14.54 66.78
CA MET A 1 27.32 -14.19 67.35
C MET A 1 28.36 -14.94 66.53
N GLU A 2 29.43 -14.24 66.11
CA GLU A 2 30.58 -14.71 65.29
C GLU A 2 30.25 -14.95 63.81
N ILE A 3 30.54 -14.07 62.83
CA ILE A 3 31.78 -13.39 62.40
C ILE A 3 32.88 -14.37 61.95
N ILE A 4 32.94 -14.68 60.64
CA ILE A 4 34.20 -14.91 59.92
C ILE A 4 34.15 -14.23 58.54
N LYS A 5 35.18 -13.41 58.31
CA LYS A 5 35.54 -12.65 57.11
C LYS A 5 36.28 -13.54 56.09
N SER A 6 36.15 -13.29 54.79
CA SER A 6 37.27 -13.41 53.82
C SER A 6 36.86 -12.79 52.47
N LEU A 7 37.38 -11.60 52.14
CA LEU A 7 38.36 -11.34 51.06
C LEU A 7 37.94 -11.93 49.69
N ALA A 8 37.44 -11.09 48.77
CA ALA A 8 38.23 -10.31 47.80
C ALA A 8 38.99 -11.21 46.82
N TRP A 9 38.79 -11.03 45.52
CA TRP A 9 39.80 -11.05 44.45
C TRP A 9 39.13 -10.53 43.17
N THR A 10 39.36 -9.24 42.91
CA THR A 10 39.05 -8.56 41.66
C THR A 10 40.11 -8.93 40.62
N ALA A 11 39.72 -9.59 39.53
CA ALA A 11 40.58 -9.77 38.37
C ALA A 11 39.93 -9.15 37.14
N SER A 12 40.44 -7.96 36.83
CA SER A 12 40.23 -7.18 35.62
C SER A 12 40.66 -7.95 34.37
N TRP A 13 39.77 -8.06 33.39
CA TRP A 13 40.11 -8.44 32.02
C TRP A 13 39.49 -7.41 31.07
N MET A 14 40.23 -6.34 30.77
CA MET A 14 39.97 -5.49 29.62
C MET A 14 40.49 -6.19 28.37
N PHE A 15 39.60 -6.64 27.49
CA PHE A 15 39.92 -6.91 26.10
C PHE A 15 39.63 -5.65 25.28
N VAL A 16 40.70 -5.03 24.78
CA VAL A 16 40.65 -4.02 23.72
C VAL A 16 40.59 -4.77 22.39
N THR A 17 39.45 -4.72 21.71
CA THR A 17 39.33 -5.18 20.32
C THR A 17 39.25 -3.97 19.39
N ILE A 18 40.32 -3.79 18.62
CA ILE A 18 40.39 -2.90 17.45
C ILE A 18 39.70 -3.65 16.30
N GLY A 19 38.52 -3.18 15.89
CA GLY A 19 37.75 -3.73 14.76
C GLY A 19 37.66 -2.71 13.63
N MET A 20 38.23 -3.08 12.47
CA MET A 20 38.33 -2.27 11.26
C MET A 20 36.98 -1.79 10.71
N LEU A 21 36.91 -0.50 10.37
CA LEU A 21 35.88 0.11 9.53
C LEU A 21 35.95 -0.47 8.11
N THR A 22 34.95 -1.28 7.73
CA THR A 22 34.63 -1.54 6.33
C THR A 22 33.39 -0.72 5.97
N MET A 23 33.52 0.12 4.94
CA MET A 23 32.42 0.94 4.43
C MET A 23 31.44 0.08 3.62
N PRO A 24 30.11 0.21 3.81
CA PRO A 24 29.15 -0.44 2.94
C PRO A 24 29.09 0.27 1.58
N LEU A 25 29.21 -0.53 0.52
CA LEU A 25 28.96 -0.13 -0.86
C LEU A 25 27.48 0.24 -1.00
N GLY A 26 27.21 1.50 -1.36
CA GLY A 26 25.86 2.02 -1.56
C GLY A 26 25.13 1.31 -2.68
N VAL A 27 23.92 0.84 -2.39
CA VAL A 27 22.97 0.37 -3.39
C VAL A 27 22.44 1.60 -4.13
N ARG A 28 22.72 1.68 -5.43
CA ARG A 28 22.15 2.70 -6.32
C ARG A 28 20.66 2.46 -6.47
N SER A 29 19.84 3.39 -5.97
CA SER A 29 18.43 3.46 -6.33
C SER A 29 18.29 3.81 -7.81
N TRP A 30 17.41 3.07 -8.49
CA TRP A 30 17.02 3.37 -9.86
C TRP A 30 15.86 4.36 -9.79
N SER A 31 16.14 5.63 -10.07
CA SER A 31 15.11 6.63 -10.33
C SER A 31 14.70 6.53 -11.80
N PHE A 32 13.44 6.15 -12.05
CA PHE A 32 12.88 6.25 -13.39
C PHE A 32 12.41 7.70 -13.65
N PRO A 33 12.63 8.24 -14.87
CA PRO A 33 12.09 9.53 -15.26
C PRO A 33 10.57 9.41 -15.42
N ASN A 34 9.86 10.20 -14.62
CA ASN A 34 8.41 10.37 -14.73
C ASN A 34 8.13 11.23 -15.97
N THR A 35 7.65 10.61 -17.04
CA THR A 35 7.25 11.30 -18.27
C THR A 35 5.74 11.24 -18.35
N HIS A 36 5.07 12.27 -17.83
CA HIS A 36 3.88 12.84 -18.48
C HIS A 36 3.62 14.25 -17.93
N SER A 37 3.54 15.18 -18.87
CA SER A 37 3.37 16.61 -18.71
C SER A 37 1.90 17.02 -18.58
N ASN A 38 1.71 18.10 -17.80
CA ASN A 38 0.61 19.06 -17.79
C ASN A 38 -0.71 18.69 -17.12
N THR A 39 -0.81 19.05 -15.84
CA THR A 39 -1.96 19.82 -15.33
C THR A 39 -1.60 20.64 -14.08
N GLY A 40 -1.90 21.94 -14.16
CA GLY A 40 -2.12 22.92 -13.09
C GLY A 40 -1.46 22.71 -11.72
N SER A 41 -0.37 23.45 -11.49
CA SER A 41 0.25 23.62 -10.18
C SER A 41 -0.69 24.33 -9.19
N ASN A 42 -1.19 23.59 -8.19
CA ASN A 42 -1.52 24.17 -6.89
C ASN A 42 -0.41 23.79 -5.90
N THR A 43 0.32 24.81 -5.48
CA THR A 43 1.45 24.76 -4.56
C THR A 43 1.01 24.26 -3.18
N VAL A 44 1.23 22.98 -2.90
CA VAL A 44 1.39 22.47 -1.53
C VAL A 44 2.85 22.05 -1.36
N SER A 45 3.72 23.06 -1.36
CA SER A 45 5.13 22.90 -1.04
C SER A 45 5.29 22.75 0.48
N SER A 46 5.80 21.58 0.86
CA SER A 46 6.84 21.42 1.87
C SER A 46 6.57 21.92 3.30
N ARG A 47 5.74 21.17 4.04
CA ARG A 47 5.90 21.04 5.51
C ARG A 47 6.77 19.84 5.93
N ARG A 48 7.07 18.92 5.01
CA ARG A 48 7.87 17.71 5.30
C ARG A 48 9.40 17.93 5.22
N GLN A 49 9.92 19.01 4.63
CA GLN A 49 11.37 19.29 4.64
C GLN A 49 11.88 20.04 5.88
N LEU A 50 11.00 20.63 6.71
CA LEU A 50 11.43 21.42 7.86
C LEU A 50 11.74 20.58 9.12
N LEU A 51 11.45 19.28 9.11
CA LEU A 51 11.69 18.38 10.25
C LEU A 51 12.93 17.48 10.09
N GLN A 52 13.65 17.57 8.97
CA GLN A 52 14.88 16.80 8.73
C GLN A 52 16.16 17.57 9.05
N GLN A 53 16.08 18.81 9.55
CA GLN A 53 17.25 19.63 9.89
C GLN A 53 17.20 20.20 11.32
N THR A 54 17.09 19.32 12.32
CA THR A 54 17.53 19.66 13.68
C THR A 54 18.43 18.57 14.23
N THR A 55 19.71 18.77 13.91
CA THR A 55 20.92 18.41 14.65
C THR A 55 20.72 17.96 16.09
N THR A 56 21.10 16.70 16.33
CA THR A 56 22.22 16.34 17.23
C THR A 56 22.52 17.30 18.38
N ALA A 57 21.99 16.99 19.56
CA ALA A 57 22.64 17.29 20.83
C ALA A 57 22.68 15.98 21.65
N ALA A 58 23.89 15.48 21.84
CA ALA A 58 24.18 14.23 22.53
C ALA A 58 23.80 14.32 24.01
N VAL A 59 22.87 13.47 24.45
CA VAL A 59 22.80 13.03 25.84
C VAL A 59 23.18 11.56 25.82
N ALA A 60 24.43 11.29 26.21
CA ALA A 60 24.96 9.95 26.37
C ALA A 60 24.37 9.31 27.65
N SER A 61 23.18 8.75 27.55
CA SER A 61 22.70 7.75 28.50
C SER A 61 23.10 6.37 27.98
N ALA A 62 24.17 5.83 28.58
CA ALA A 62 24.63 4.47 28.34
C ALA A 62 23.59 3.46 28.89
N VAL A 63 22.54 3.21 28.13
CA VAL A 63 21.73 2.01 28.31
C VAL A 63 22.39 0.93 27.47
N ALA A 64 23.15 0.06 28.13
CA ALA A 64 23.63 -1.19 27.56
C ALA A 64 22.41 -2.12 27.38
N ILE A 65 21.57 -1.82 26.39
CA ILE A 65 20.58 -2.76 25.89
C ILE A 65 21.41 -3.86 25.22
N ALA A 66 21.31 -5.07 25.74
CA ALA A 66 21.74 -6.27 25.04
C ALA A 66 20.95 -6.33 23.72
N THR A 67 21.46 -5.66 22.69
CA THR A 67 20.99 -5.78 21.33
C THR A 67 21.28 -7.22 20.96
N ALA A 68 20.25 -8.06 21.09
CA ALA A 68 20.20 -9.34 20.40
C ALA A 68 20.58 -9.03 18.95
N THR A 69 21.78 -9.44 18.57
CA THR A 69 22.32 -9.28 17.22
C THR A 69 21.50 -10.20 16.33
N THR A 70 20.31 -9.74 15.96
CA THR A 70 19.58 -10.27 14.82
C THR A 70 20.48 -10.00 13.63
N THR A 71 21.22 -11.03 13.23
CA THR A 71 22.03 -10.97 12.02
C THR A 71 21.10 -10.55 10.89
N PRO A 72 21.42 -9.48 10.14
CA PRO A 72 20.56 -9.00 9.08
C PRO A 72 20.35 -10.16 8.10
N ARG A 73 19.12 -10.69 8.08
CA ARG A 73 18.77 -11.80 7.20
C ARG A 73 18.76 -11.23 5.78
N ALA A 74 19.66 -11.73 4.94
CA ALA A 74 19.74 -11.29 3.55
C ALA A 74 18.36 -11.44 2.88
N ALA A 75 17.83 -10.32 2.35
CA ALA A 75 16.54 -10.24 1.68
C ALA A 75 16.66 -10.80 0.24
N ASN A 76 17.01 -12.08 0.12
CA ASN A 76 17.16 -12.77 -1.17
C ASN A 76 15.89 -13.49 -1.61
N ALA A 77 14.74 -13.20 -0.98
CA ALA A 77 13.47 -13.81 -1.37
C ALA A 77 12.82 -12.96 -2.46
N ALA A 78 12.52 -13.55 -3.62
CA ALA A 78 11.52 -13.01 -4.52
C ALA A 78 10.14 -13.51 -4.03
N CYS A 79 9.12 -12.65 -4.09
CA CYS A 79 7.80 -12.97 -3.57
C CYS A 79 6.72 -12.60 -4.59
N LEU A 80 5.71 -13.46 -4.70
CA LEU A 80 4.50 -13.18 -5.45
C LEU A 80 3.51 -12.40 -4.57
N GLN A 81 2.58 -11.70 -5.22
CA GLN A 81 1.48 -11.04 -4.52
C GLN A 81 0.63 -12.09 -3.79
N GLY A 82 0.34 -11.84 -2.50
CA GLY A 82 -0.36 -12.79 -1.62
C GLY A 82 0.53 -13.80 -0.88
N ASP A 83 1.85 -13.80 -1.12
CA ASP A 83 2.77 -14.57 -0.28
C ASP A 83 2.87 -13.94 1.11
N THR A 84 2.32 -14.64 2.11
CA THR A 84 2.24 -14.17 3.50
C THR A 84 3.44 -14.60 4.34
N ARG A 85 4.49 -15.17 3.73
CA ARG A 85 5.70 -15.55 4.47
C ARG A 85 6.38 -14.29 5.04
N PRO A 86 6.90 -14.33 6.29
CA PRO A 86 7.61 -13.20 6.90
C PRO A 86 8.79 -12.66 6.07
N VAL A 87 9.41 -13.53 5.26
CA VAL A 87 10.51 -13.12 4.37
C VAL A 87 10.09 -12.15 3.27
N CYS A 88 8.79 -12.02 2.98
CA CYS A 88 8.25 -11.16 1.92
C CYS A 88 7.89 -9.75 2.40
N ILE A 89 8.03 -9.47 3.69
CA ILE A 89 7.67 -8.18 4.28
C ILE A 89 8.64 -7.10 3.76
N GLY A 90 8.08 -6.06 3.15
CA GLY A 90 8.83 -4.94 2.57
C GLY A 90 9.76 -5.31 1.40
N ILE A 91 9.52 -6.45 0.74
CA ILE A 91 10.16 -6.82 -0.53
C ILE A 91 9.25 -6.43 -1.69
N TYR A 92 9.79 -6.00 -2.83
CA TYR A 92 9.00 -5.76 -4.04
C TYR A 92 8.29 -7.03 -4.51
N LYS A 93 6.99 -6.94 -4.78
CA LYS A 93 6.18 -8.06 -5.29
C LYS A 93 6.00 -7.91 -6.79
N VAL A 94 6.11 -9.04 -7.49
CA VAL A 94 5.72 -9.09 -8.91
C VAL A 94 4.19 -8.94 -8.99
N PRO A 95 3.66 -7.94 -9.72
CA PRO A 95 2.22 -7.80 -9.92
C PRO A 95 1.64 -9.03 -10.62
N GLN A 96 0.52 -9.55 -10.13
CA GLN A 96 -0.23 -10.61 -10.80
C GLN A 96 -1.27 -10.00 -11.76
N ASP A 97 -0.82 -9.26 -12.76
CA ASP A 97 -1.72 -8.79 -13.82
C ASP A 97 -2.05 -9.92 -14.82
N ASP A 98 -3.10 -9.72 -15.61
CA ASP A 98 -3.57 -10.69 -16.62
C ASP A 98 -2.52 -10.99 -17.69
N SER A 99 -1.55 -10.09 -17.88
CA SER A 99 -0.47 -10.27 -18.84
C SER A 99 0.55 -11.29 -18.33
N PHE A 100 0.84 -11.25 -17.02
CA PHE A 100 1.78 -12.15 -16.38
C PHE A 100 1.15 -13.49 -15.98
N GLN A 101 -0.16 -13.54 -15.71
CA GLN A 101 -0.86 -14.80 -15.38
C GLN A 101 -0.63 -15.90 -16.42
N ARG A 102 -0.46 -15.55 -17.70
CA ARG A 102 -0.19 -16.50 -18.80
C ARG A 102 1.09 -17.32 -18.62
N TYR A 103 2.05 -16.81 -17.86
CA TYR A 103 3.36 -17.44 -17.66
C TYR A 103 3.45 -18.29 -16.38
N PHE A 104 2.53 -18.11 -15.44
CA PHE A 104 2.57 -18.78 -14.14
C PHE A 104 1.16 -19.16 -13.64
N SER A 105 0.29 -19.60 -14.57
CA SER A 105 -1.06 -20.06 -14.24
C SER A 105 -1.05 -21.35 -13.40
N THR A 106 0.02 -22.15 -13.52
CA THR A 106 0.17 -23.41 -12.77
C THR A 106 1.49 -23.42 -11.99
N PRO A 107 1.57 -24.17 -10.88
CA PRO A 107 2.79 -24.28 -10.08
C PRO A 107 3.96 -24.89 -10.88
N GLU A 108 3.70 -25.74 -11.87
CA GLU A 108 4.73 -26.32 -12.74
C GLU A 108 5.35 -25.24 -13.64
N GLN A 109 4.54 -24.40 -14.27
CA GLN A 109 5.02 -23.30 -15.11
C GLN A 109 5.88 -22.31 -14.31
N LEU A 110 5.42 -21.96 -13.11
CA LEU A 110 6.19 -21.08 -12.23
C LEU A 110 7.53 -21.71 -11.85
N ARG A 111 7.56 -23.02 -11.57
CA ARG A 111 8.79 -23.73 -11.21
C ARG A 111 9.80 -23.75 -12.35
N ASP A 112 9.32 -23.88 -13.59
CA ASP A 112 10.17 -23.86 -14.79
C ASP A 112 10.76 -22.46 -15.04
N PHE A 113 9.99 -21.40 -14.80
CA PHE A 113 10.43 -20.02 -15.00
C PHE A 113 11.27 -19.46 -13.84
N ALA A 114 10.88 -19.75 -12.59
CA ALA A 114 11.43 -19.18 -11.38
C ALA A 114 11.33 -20.18 -10.21
N PRO A 115 12.26 -21.15 -10.11
CA PRO A 115 12.17 -22.26 -9.14
C PRO A 115 12.23 -21.83 -7.67
N ASP A 116 12.74 -20.62 -7.39
CA ASP A 116 12.82 -20.05 -6.05
C ASP A 116 11.52 -19.37 -5.59
N LEU A 117 10.58 -19.10 -6.51
CA LEU A 117 9.28 -18.53 -6.19
C LEU A 117 8.33 -19.60 -5.68
N LEU A 118 7.65 -19.31 -4.57
CA LEU A 118 6.55 -20.12 -4.10
C LEU A 118 5.28 -19.74 -4.88
N TYR A 119 4.61 -20.73 -5.47
CA TYR A 119 3.32 -20.50 -6.09
C TYR A 119 2.29 -20.07 -5.06
N VAL A 120 1.62 -18.96 -5.32
CA VAL A 120 0.51 -18.45 -4.55
C VAL A 120 -0.70 -18.39 -5.46
N ALA A 121 -1.77 -19.07 -5.07
CA ALA A 121 -3.01 -19.04 -5.83
C ALA A 121 -3.56 -17.60 -5.86
N PRO A 122 -3.95 -17.08 -7.03
CA PRO A 122 -4.56 -15.77 -7.15
C PRO A 122 -5.78 -15.65 -6.24
N THR A 123 -5.95 -14.50 -5.58
CA THR A 123 -7.17 -14.23 -4.81
C THR A 123 -8.34 -14.13 -5.78
N PRO A 124 -9.43 -14.91 -5.59
CA PRO A 124 -10.56 -14.85 -6.51
C PRO A 124 -11.24 -13.49 -6.44
N PRO A 125 -11.68 -12.92 -7.57
CA PRO A 125 -12.44 -11.68 -7.56
C PRO A 125 -13.79 -11.87 -6.85
N PRO A 126 -14.33 -10.81 -6.23
CA PRO A 126 -15.66 -10.87 -5.64
C PRO A 126 -16.73 -11.10 -6.71
N LYS A 127 -17.87 -11.68 -6.30
CA LYS A 127 -18.94 -12.08 -7.23
C LYS A 127 -19.90 -10.95 -7.59
N SER A 128 -19.97 -9.91 -6.76
CA SER A 128 -20.88 -8.78 -6.94
C SER A 128 -20.28 -7.52 -6.32
N PHE A 129 -20.83 -6.38 -6.71
CA PHE A 129 -20.44 -5.06 -6.19
C PHE A 129 -20.58 -4.97 -4.67
N GLU A 130 -21.71 -5.46 -4.14
CA GLU A 130 -22.04 -5.45 -2.72
C GLU A 130 -21.10 -6.34 -1.92
N ASN A 131 -20.75 -7.52 -2.47
CA ASN A 131 -19.78 -8.42 -1.88
C ASN A 131 -18.39 -7.76 -1.86
N ALA A 132 -17.99 -7.09 -2.94
CA ALA A 132 -16.72 -6.36 -2.99
C ALA A 132 -16.64 -5.28 -1.90
N LEU A 133 -17.70 -4.49 -1.71
CA LEU A 133 -17.79 -3.49 -0.64
C LEU A 133 -17.78 -4.13 0.77
N GLU A 134 -18.44 -5.27 0.96
CA GLU A 134 -18.41 -6.02 2.22
C GLU A 134 -16.99 -6.51 2.55
N VAL A 135 -16.30 -7.10 1.56
CA VAL A 135 -14.91 -7.53 1.71
C VAL A 135 -14.01 -6.35 2.09
N LEU A 136 -14.12 -5.21 1.40
CA LEU A 136 -13.34 -4.02 1.71
C LEU A 136 -13.60 -3.48 3.12
N ARG A 137 -14.85 -3.47 3.58
CA ARG A 137 -15.18 -3.12 4.98
C ARG A 137 -14.58 -4.11 5.99
N GLY A 138 -14.59 -5.40 5.66
CA GLY A 138 -13.90 -6.41 6.46
C GLY A 138 -12.39 -6.16 6.56
N GLN A 139 -11.76 -5.84 5.43
CA GLN A 139 -10.33 -5.50 5.39
C GLN A 139 -10.01 -4.20 6.14
N ARG A 140 -10.94 -3.24 6.15
CA ARG A 140 -10.81 -2.02 6.96
C ARG A 140 -10.70 -2.31 8.46
N LEU A 141 -11.42 -3.31 8.97
CA LEU A 141 -11.30 -3.78 10.36
C LEU A 141 -10.00 -4.58 10.58
N ALA A 142 -9.58 -5.36 9.59
CA ALA A 142 -8.30 -6.06 9.64
C ALA A 142 -7.11 -5.08 9.75
N ALA A 143 -7.16 -3.94 9.06
CA ALA A 143 -6.17 -2.87 9.17
C ALA A 143 -6.03 -2.31 10.60
N GLU A 144 -7.12 -2.24 11.38
CA GLU A 144 -7.05 -1.84 12.80
C GLU A 144 -6.34 -2.88 13.66
N THR A 145 -6.47 -4.16 13.30
CA THR A 145 -5.74 -5.24 13.99
C THR A 145 -4.25 -5.14 13.70
N ILE A 146 -3.87 -4.86 12.45
CA ILE A 146 -2.48 -4.57 12.06
C ILE A 146 -1.95 -3.37 12.83
N GLN A 147 -2.72 -2.28 12.93
CA GLN A 147 -2.35 -1.09 13.69
C GLN A 147 -2.09 -1.41 15.17
N LYS A 148 -2.92 -2.25 15.80
CA LYS A 148 -2.71 -2.71 17.19
C LYS A 148 -1.42 -3.54 17.32
N SER A 149 -1.11 -4.39 16.36
CA SER A 149 0.13 -5.18 16.36
C SER A 149 1.37 -4.29 16.18
N VAL A 150 1.33 -3.25 15.33
CA VAL A 150 2.41 -2.25 15.22
C VAL A 150 2.60 -1.48 16.53
N ALA A 151 1.51 -1.00 17.14
CA ALA A 151 1.56 -0.27 18.41
C ALA A 151 2.13 -1.13 19.54
N ALA A 152 1.89 -2.44 19.51
CA ALA A 152 2.46 -3.40 20.46
C ALA A 152 3.91 -3.82 20.14
N GLY A 153 4.51 -3.32 19.05
CA GLY A 153 5.87 -3.66 18.63
C GLY A 153 5.99 -5.00 17.91
N ARG A 154 4.87 -5.64 17.56
CA ARG A 154 4.81 -6.92 16.84
C ARG A 154 4.83 -6.66 15.32
N LEU A 155 5.95 -6.12 14.83
CA LEU A 155 6.10 -5.70 13.44
C LEU A 155 6.03 -6.87 12.43
N GLU A 156 6.52 -8.05 12.81
CA GLU A 156 6.46 -9.23 11.93
C GLU A 156 5.01 -9.68 11.73
N GLU A 157 4.23 -9.78 12.81
CA GLU A 157 2.80 -10.11 12.76
C GLU A 157 2.02 -9.07 11.95
N ALA A 158 2.31 -7.78 12.15
CA ALA A 158 1.71 -6.70 11.38
C ALA A 158 2.04 -6.81 9.87
N GLY A 159 3.30 -7.11 9.54
CA GLY A 159 3.74 -7.30 8.15
C GLY A 159 3.05 -8.49 7.49
N VAL A 160 2.96 -9.64 8.17
CA VAL A 160 2.23 -10.81 7.65
C VAL A 160 0.74 -10.49 7.45
N GLY A 161 0.11 -9.79 8.39
CA GLY A 161 -1.26 -9.34 8.26
C GLY A 161 -1.45 -8.44 7.04
N LEU A 162 -0.51 -7.53 6.80
CA LEU A 162 -0.56 -6.60 5.68
C LEU A 162 -0.35 -7.29 4.33
N LEU A 163 0.54 -8.28 4.25
CA LEU A 163 0.75 -9.11 3.06
C LEU A 163 -0.52 -9.87 2.63
N GLY A 164 -1.35 -10.28 3.59
CA GLY A 164 -2.66 -10.90 3.30
C GLY A 164 -3.75 -9.88 2.94
N LEU A 165 -3.68 -8.68 3.51
CA LEU A 165 -4.67 -7.61 3.29
C LEU A 165 -4.57 -7.00 1.89
N ILE A 166 -3.35 -6.64 1.47
CA ILE A 166 -3.08 -5.93 0.20
C ILE A 166 -3.77 -6.59 -1.02
N PRO A 167 -3.55 -7.88 -1.34
CA PRO A 167 -4.17 -8.49 -2.53
C PRO A 167 -5.69 -8.43 -2.49
N THR A 168 -6.28 -8.66 -1.31
CA THR A 168 -7.73 -8.67 -1.12
C THR A 168 -8.32 -7.28 -1.35
N VAL A 169 -7.66 -6.24 -0.83
CA VAL A 169 -8.06 -4.83 -1.01
C VAL A 169 -7.89 -4.42 -2.48
N SER A 170 -6.75 -4.71 -3.10
CA SER A 170 -6.48 -4.35 -4.49
C SER A 170 -7.49 -4.98 -5.46
N ILE A 171 -7.77 -6.28 -5.32
CA ILE A 171 -8.68 -7.00 -6.23
C ILE A 171 -10.13 -6.56 -6.02
N SER A 172 -10.57 -6.42 -4.77
CA SER A 172 -11.94 -5.98 -4.47
C SER A 172 -12.16 -4.52 -4.90
N GLY A 173 -11.16 -3.66 -4.70
CA GLY A 173 -11.20 -2.26 -5.12
C GLY A 173 -11.26 -2.09 -6.63
N ARG A 174 -10.41 -2.81 -7.37
CA ARG A 174 -10.45 -2.83 -8.85
C ARG A 174 -11.81 -3.30 -9.36
N PHE A 175 -12.35 -4.39 -8.81
CA PHE A 175 -13.67 -4.89 -9.18
C PHE A 175 -14.77 -3.83 -9.01
N VAL A 176 -14.72 -3.06 -7.92
CA VAL A 176 -15.66 -1.95 -7.66
C VAL A 176 -15.54 -0.88 -8.75
N VAL A 177 -14.32 -0.47 -9.11
CA VAL A 177 -14.08 0.53 -10.16
C VAL A 177 -14.57 0.04 -11.53
N ASP A 178 -14.22 -1.19 -11.92
CA ASP A 178 -14.61 -1.80 -13.20
C ASP A 178 -16.14 -1.92 -13.35
N GLU A 179 -16.83 -2.27 -12.26
CA GLU A 179 -18.30 -2.37 -12.25
C GLU A 179 -18.95 -0.98 -12.35
N LEU A 180 -18.39 0.04 -11.69
CA LEU A 180 -18.86 1.43 -11.83
C LEU A 180 -18.68 1.94 -13.26
N GLU A 181 -17.51 1.71 -13.86
CA GLU A 181 -17.24 2.06 -15.26
C GLU A 181 -18.23 1.38 -16.21
N THR A 182 -18.49 0.09 -15.99
CA THR A 182 -19.46 -0.68 -16.77
C THR A 182 -20.87 -0.11 -16.66
N ARG A 183 -21.29 0.35 -15.47
CA ARG A 183 -22.60 0.99 -15.27
C ARG A 183 -22.70 2.33 -16.00
N VAL A 184 -21.66 3.15 -15.98
CA VAL A 184 -21.59 4.40 -16.75
C VAL A 184 -21.72 4.11 -18.24
N PHE A 185 -20.95 3.15 -18.76
CA PHE A 185 -21.00 2.77 -20.17
C PHE A 185 -22.40 2.29 -20.60
N ARG A 186 -23.04 1.40 -19.81
CA ARG A 186 -24.41 0.94 -20.09
C ARG A 186 -25.43 2.08 -20.10
N LYS A 187 -25.27 3.07 -19.21
CA LYS A 187 -26.14 4.26 -19.14
C LYS A 187 -25.97 5.13 -20.37
N GLN A 188 -24.75 5.28 -20.90
CA GLN A 188 -24.47 6.01 -22.13
C GLN A 188 -25.11 5.32 -23.34
N GLN A 189 -24.93 4.00 -23.49
CA GLN A 189 -25.53 3.24 -24.59
C GLN A 189 -27.06 3.36 -24.64
N LYS A 190 -27.74 3.28 -23.48
CA LYS A 190 -29.19 3.44 -23.39
C LYS A 190 -29.64 4.83 -23.86
N ARG A 191 -28.86 5.88 -23.56
CA ARG A 191 -29.16 7.26 -24.00
C ARG A 191 -29.00 7.43 -25.51
N SER A 192 -27.94 6.86 -26.09
CA SER A 192 -27.75 6.89 -27.55
C SER A 192 -28.90 6.19 -28.27
N GLN A 193 -29.35 5.03 -27.77
CA GLN A 193 -30.47 4.29 -28.36
C GLN A 193 -31.82 5.01 -28.24
N SER A 194 -32.06 5.80 -27.18
CA SER A 194 -33.31 6.58 -27.07
C SER A 194 -33.36 7.74 -28.06
N VAL A 195 -32.23 8.36 -28.38
CA VAL A 195 -32.16 9.49 -29.34
C VAL A 195 -32.49 9.00 -30.76
N ASP A 196 -32.02 7.83 -31.14
CA ASP A 196 -32.26 7.29 -32.49
C ASP A 196 -33.72 6.86 -32.72
N ASN A 197 -34.45 6.47 -31.66
CA ASN A 197 -35.85 6.08 -31.76
C ASN A 197 -36.81 7.27 -31.89
N ASP A 198 -36.48 8.44 -31.34
CA ASP A 198 -37.34 9.64 -31.42
C ASP A 198 -37.27 10.32 -32.81
N ASN A 199 -36.20 10.12 -33.58
CA ASN A 199 -36.01 10.71 -34.91
C ASN A 199 -36.87 10.09 -36.03
N ASN A 200 -37.69 9.09 -35.73
CA ASN A 200 -38.64 8.50 -36.70
C ASN A 200 -40.05 9.12 -36.63
N ASN A 201 -40.28 10.13 -35.79
CA ASN A 201 -41.49 10.96 -35.82
C ASN A 201 -41.14 12.38 -36.29
N ASP A 202 -41.49 12.67 -37.55
CA ASP A 202 -41.62 13.99 -38.18
C ASP A 202 -41.91 15.14 -37.18
N ASP A 203 -41.03 16.15 -37.12
CA ASP A 203 -41.33 17.50 -37.63
C ASP A 203 -40.20 18.49 -37.27
N ASN A 204 -39.85 19.31 -38.27
CA ASN A 204 -38.91 20.42 -38.21
C ASN A 204 -39.12 21.32 -36.98
N ASN A 205 -38.21 21.30 -36.01
CA ASN A 205 -38.05 22.43 -35.11
C ASN A 205 -36.60 22.52 -34.62
N ASP A 206 -35.79 23.22 -35.40
CA ASP A 206 -34.44 23.68 -35.05
C ASP A 206 -34.53 24.54 -33.79
N ASN A 207 -34.39 23.90 -32.64
CA ASN A 207 -34.09 24.59 -31.41
C ASN A 207 -32.87 23.90 -30.82
N ASP A 208 -31.70 24.28 -31.36
CA ASP A 208 -30.38 23.94 -30.86
C ASP A 208 -30.23 24.48 -29.43
N GLY A 209 -30.80 23.73 -28.48
CA GLY A 209 -30.69 23.93 -27.04
C GLY A 209 -29.25 23.66 -26.59
N TYR A 210 -28.39 24.64 -26.80
CA TYR A 210 -27.19 24.79 -26.00
C TYR A 210 -27.62 25.37 -24.66
N ASP A 211 -27.56 24.57 -23.59
CA ASP A 211 -27.57 25.13 -22.25
C ASP A 211 -26.39 26.10 -22.13
N GLU A 212 -26.67 27.32 -21.69
CA GLU A 212 -25.78 28.50 -21.64
C GLU A 212 -24.45 28.30 -20.88
N ASN A 213 -24.25 27.12 -20.29
CA ASN A 213 -23.05 26.73 -19.54
C ASN A 213 -22.08 25.79 -20.29
N GLY A 214 -22.37 25.36 -21.53
CA GLY A 214 -21.41 24.64 -22.38
C GLY A 214 -20.98 23.23 -21.92
N TYR A 215 -21.44 22.74 -20.77
CA TYR A 215 -21.23 21.36 -20.31
C TYR A 215 -22.36 20.46 -20.78
N LYS A 216 -22.26 19.95 -22.01
CA LYS A 216 -23.18 18.91 -22.50
C LYS A 216 -22.85 17.56 -21.82
N SER A 217 -23.91 16.98 -21.27
CA SER A 217 -24.08 15.60 -20.79
C SER A 217 -23.71 15.31 -19.34
N ALA A 218 -24.74 14.98 -18.55
CA ALA A 218 -24.61 14.35 -17.22
C ALA A 218 -23.74 13.07 -17.22
N THR A 219 -23.35 12.54 -18.38
CA THR A 219 -22.39 11.42 -18.50
C THR A 219 -20.98 11.84 -18.13
N THR A 220 -20.55 13.07 -18.44
CA THR A 220 -19.19 13.56 -18.12
C THR A 220 -18.98 13.66 -16.60
N ALA A 221 -20.03 14.01 -15.86
CA ALA A 221 -19.98 14.05 -14.40
C ALA A 221 -19.88 12.65 -13.78
N ASP A 222 -20.55 11.65 -14.37
CA ASP A 222 -20.49 10.26 -13.91
C ASP A 222 -19.12 9.64 -14.25
N GLU A 223 -18.56 9.91 -15.43
CA GLU A 223 -17.19 9.51 -15.82
C GLU A 223 -16.14 10.09 -14.87
N LEU A 224 -16.18 11.41 -14.63
CA LEU A 224 -15.25 12.07 -13.72
C LEU A 224 -15.33 11.50 -12.30
N ALA A 225 -16.51 11.05 -11.87
CA ALA A 225 -16.67 10.43 -10.57
C ALA A 225 -16.07 9.02 -10.51
N VAL A 226 -16.15 8.24 -11.60
CA VAL A 226 -15.46 6.94 -11.71
C VAL A 226 -13.94 7.15 -11.73
N ASP A 227 -13.45 8.15 -12.47
CA ASP A 227 -12.03 8.52 -12.45
C ASP A 227 -11.56 8.90 -11.05
N MET A 228 -12.38 9.64 -10.29
CA MET A 228 -12.08 9.96 -8.90
C MET A 228 -12.00 8.71 -8.02
N ALA A 229 -12.93 7.75 -8.18
CA ALA A 229 -12.90 6.49 -7.44
C ALA A 229 -11.66 5.65 -7.81
N SER A 230 -11.29 5.62 -9.09
CA SER A 230 -10.07 4.96 -9.58
C SER A 230 -8.81 5.56 -8.96
N ASN A 231 -8.68 6.89 -9.00
CA ASN A 231 -7.57 7.62 -8.36
C ASN A 231 -7.49 7.35 -6.85
N GLN A 232 -8.64 7.33 -6.15
CA GLN A 232 -8.69 6.99 -4.74
C GLN A 232 -8.18 5.57 -4.47
N MET A 233 -8.55 4.61 -5.33
CA MET A 233 -8.07 3.23 -5.20
C MET A 233 -6.56 3.11 -5.43
N ASP A 234 -5.99 3.91 -6.34
CA ASP A 234 -4.55 3.99 -6.53
C ASP A 234 -3.83 4.54 -5.28
N TYR A 235 -4.40 5.55 -4.61
CA TYR A 235 -3.87 6.02 -3.32
C TYR A 235 -3.93 4.93 -2.24
N VAL A 236 -5.03 4.18 -2.15
CA VAL A 236 -5.17 3.04 -1.22
C VAL A 236 -4.05 2.03 -1.44
N ASN A 237 -3.85 1.59 -2.68
CA ASN A 237 -2.80 0.63 -3.02
C ASN A 237 -1.39 1.19 -2.74
N GLY A 238 -1.16 2.46 -3.07
CA GLY A 238 0.09 3.16 -2.83
C GLY A 238 0.45 3.21 -1.34
N TYR A 239 -0.47 3.66 -0.48
CA TYR A 239 -0.22 3.79 0.95
C TYR A 239 -0.05 2.44 1.66
N PHE A 240 -0.83 1.41 1.31
CA PHE A 240 -0.60 0.08 1.87
C PHE A 240 0.73 -0.53 1.41
N GLY A 241 1.12 -0.31 0.15
CA GLY A 241 2.44 -0.71 -0.35
C GLY A 241 3.58 0.00 0.37
N GLU A 242 3.48 1.32 0.58
CA GLU A 242 4.43 2.10 1.36
C GLU A 242 4.52 1.61 2.81
N CYS A 243 3.39 1.29 3.43
CA CYS A 243 3.35 0.75 4.78
C CYS A 243 4.12 -0.58 4.90
N ASP A 244 3.96 -1.49 3.94
CA ASP A 244 4.69 -2.76 3.93
C ASP A 244 6.21 -2.54 3.81
N ILE A 245 6.63 -1.59 2.96
CA ILE A 245 8.03 -1.18 2.87
C ILE A 245 8.53 -0.64 4.22
N CYS A 246 7.78 0.26 4.86
CA CYS A 246 8.13 0.80 6.17
C CYS A 246 8.24 -0.27 7.25
N ILE A 247 7.33 -1.25 7.27
CA ILE A 247 7.42 -2.38 8.22
C ILE A 247 8.69 -3.19 7.96
N GLY A 248 9.00 -3.50 6.69
CA GLY A 248 10.22 -4.21 6.33
C GLY A 248 11.49 -3.45 6.75
N GLN A 249 11.53 -2.14 6.51
CA GLN A 249 12.63 -1.27 6.95
C GLN A 249 12.74 -1.24 8.48
N GLY A 250 11.61 -1.19 9.19
CA GLY A 250 11.56 -1.28 10.65
C GLY A 250 12.12 -2.59 11.19
N LEU A 251 11.76 -3.72 10.57
CA LEU A 251 12.29 -5.05 10.93
C LEU A 251 13.79 -5.19 10.70
N ARG A 252 14.34 -4.49 9.70
CA ARG A 252 15.79 -4.45 9.41
C ARG A 252 16.56 -3.41 10.25
N GLY A 253 15.86 -2.60 11.04
CA GLY A 253 16.46 -1.50 11.81
C GLY A 253 16.88 -0.30 10.97
N GLU A 254 16.44 -0.21 9.72
CA GLU A 254 16.79 0.87 8.78
C GLU A 254 16.10 2.20 9.14
N LEU A 255 15.00 2.15 9.89
CA LEU A 255 14.28 3.32 10.41
C LEU A 255 14.85 3.88 11.73
N GLY A 256 15.98 3.32 12.22
CA GLY A 256 16.61 3.75 13.46
C GLY A 256 15.96 3.15 14.71
N VAL A 257 15.74 3.98 15.74
CA VAL A 257 15.19 3.53 17.03
C VAL A 257 13.77 3.00 16.83
N SER A 258 13.46 1.84 17.42
CA SER A 258 12.18 1.13 17.27
C SER A 258 10.94 2.03 17.42
N ALA A 259 10.94 2.95 18.40
CA ALA A 259 9.83 3.88 18.61
C ALA A 259 9.57 4.82 17.41
N VAL A 260 10.62 5.29 16.73
CA VAL A 260 10.50 6.16 15.55
C VAL A 260 9.93 5.38 14.36
N ALA A 261 10.40 4.13 14.19
CA ALA A 261 9.86 3.22 13.18
C ALA A 261 8.36 2.97 13.39
N GLN A 262 7.95 2.67 14.63
CA GLN A 262 6.54 2.44 14.97
C GLN A 262 5.67 3.66 14.65
N LEU A 263 6.08 4.87 15.03
CA LEU A 263 5.31 6.09 14.76
C LEU A 263 5.16 6.34 13.25
N THR A 264 6.21 6.09 12.47
CA THR A 264 6.20 6.24 11.01
C THR A 264 5.24 5.24 10.36
N ILE A 265 5.32 3.96 10.77
CA ILE A 265 4.43 2.91 10.28
C ILE A 265 2.97 3.21 10.67
N LEU A 266 2.71 3.63 11.90
CA LEU A 266 1.36 3.98 12.37
C LEU A 266 0.77 5.18 11.61
N SER A 267 1.59 6.19 11.28
CA SER A 267 1.14 7.31 10.46
C SER A 267 0.76 6.84 9.06
N THR A 268 1.58 6.00 8.44
CA THR A 268 1.33 5.48 7.09
C THR A 268 0.08 4.59 7.05
N LEU A 269 -0.10 3.72 8.06
CA LEU A 269 -1.32 2.92 8.20
C LEU A 269 -2.57 3.78 8.35
N ARG A 270 -2.50 4.87 9.12
CA ARG A 270 -3.62 5.79 9.27
C ARG A 270 -3.98 6.48 7.96
N ASP A 271 -2.97 6.90 7.19
CA ASP A 271 -3.19 7.55 5.90
C ASP A 271 -3.78 6.53 4.89
N ALA A 272 -3.33 5.26 4.93
CA ALA A 272 -3.90 4.16 4.14
C ALA A 272 -5.36 3.84 4.50
N THR A 273 -5.69 3.76 5.80
CA THR A 273 -7.07 3.51 6.23
C THR A 273 -7.99 4.68 5.91
N GLY A 274 -7.51 5.92 6.03
CA GLY A 274 -8.25 7.11 5.61
C GLY A 274 -8.57 7.09 4.12
N ALA A 275 -7.59 6.77 3.27
CA ALA A 275 -7.81 6.63 1.83
C ALA A 275 -8.83 5.51 1.51
N LEU A 276 -8.80 4.41 2.25
CA LEU A 276 -9.77 3.31 2.08
C LEU A 276 -11.18 3.73 2.51
N ASP A 277 -11.31 4.49 3.59
CA ASP A 277 -12.58 5.03 4.06
C ASP A 277 -13.17 6.01 3.01
N ASP A 278 -12.35 6.90 2.46
CA ASP A 278 -12.74 7.84 1.40
C ASP A 278 -13.21 7.10 0.13
N PHE A 279 -12.46 6.08 -0.29
CA PHE A 279 -12.85 5.22 -1.42
C PHE A 279 -14.20 4.53 -1.17
N LEU A 280 -14.38 3.93 0.01
CA LEU A 280 -15.63 3.25 0.39
C LEU A 280 -16.83 4.19 0.36
N VAL A 281 -16.67 5.43 0.84
CA VAL A 281 -17.72 6.46 0.80
C VAL A 281 -18.05 6.79 -0.66
N THR A 282 -17.06 7.16 -1.48
CA THR A 282 -17.26 7.48 -2.89
C THR A 282 -17.94 6.34 -3.65
N ALA A 283 -17.42 5.12 -3.52
CA ALA A 283 -17.96 3.95 -4.20
C ALA A 283 -19.41 3.67 -3.80
N SER A 284 -19.73 3.81 -2.51
CA SER A 284 -21.11 3.59 -2.03
C SER A 284 -22.09 4.64 -2.57
N VAL A 285 -21.70 5.91 -2.63
CA VAL A 285 -22.53 7.00 -3.18
C VAL A 285 -22.76 6.80 -4.67
N LEU A 286 -21.71 6.47 -5.42
CA LEU A 286 -21.82 6.22 -6.86
C LEU A 286 -22.64 4.98 -7.16
N GLY A 287 -22.41 3.88 -6.43
CA GLY A 287 -23.17 2.64 -6.58
C GLY A 287 -24.67 2.78 -6.28
N ALA A 288 -25.06 3.71 -5.40
CA ALA A 288 -26.46 4.01 -5.11
C ALA A 288 -27.13 4.93 -6.17
N LYS A 289 -26.33 5.75 -6.86
CA LYS A 289 -26.80 6.70 -7.87
C LYS A 289 -27.01 6.05 -9.25
N MET A 290 -26.29 4.96 -9.54
CA MET A 290 -26.26 4.28 -10.85
C MET A 290 -27.09 3.00 -10.87
#